data_AF-A0A934FXH8-F1
#
_entry.id   AF-A0A934FXH8-F1
#
_cell.length_a   1.000
_cell.length_b   1.000
_cell.length_c   1.000
_cell.angle_alpha   90.00
_cell.angle_beta   90.00
_cell.angle_gamma   90.00
#
_symmetry.space_group_name_H-M   'P 1'
#
loop_
_entity.id
_entity.type
_entity.pdbx_description
1 polymer ?
#
loop_
_entity_poly.entity_id
_entity_poly.type
_entity_poly.pdbx_seq_one_letter_code
_entity_poly.pdbx_strand_id
1 'polypeptide(L)' 'LAFFRFKDEETRKATRTTNAIERRFREVRRRTRPMGVFSDKTSIERKLFAVFTYENKKQGTATLFSLTQNS' A
#
# COMPACT_ATOMS: atom_id res chain seq x y z
N LEU A 1 -0.02 -23.63 -10.32
CA LEU A 1 0.21 -22.21 -9.95
C LEU A 1 -1.13 -21.50 -9.76
N ALA A 2 -1.33 -20.72 -8.69
CA ALA A 2 -2.63 -20.18 -8.30
C ALA A 2 -3.26 -19.18 -9.30
N PHE A 3 -2.44 -18.48 -10.11
CA PHE A 3 -2.92 -17.46 -11.05
C PHE A 3 -3.66 -18.03 -12.28
N PHE A 4 -3.58 -19.34 -12.59
CA PHE A 4 -4.35 -19.93 -13.71
C PHE A 4 -5.85 -19.95 -13.46
N ARG A 5 -6.30 -19.66 -12.22
CA ARG A 5 -7.71 -19.57 -11.85
C ARG A 5 -8.42 -18.38 -12.50
N PHE A 6 -7.68 -17.35 -12.90
CA PHE A 6 -8.23 -16.21 -13.61
C PHE A 6 -8.40 -16.56 -15.10
N LYS A 7 -9.61 -16.36 -15.64
CA LYS A 7 -9.91 -16.64 -17.05
C LYS A 7 -9.30 -15.58 -18.00
N ASP A 8 -9.19 -14.36 -17.51
CA ASP A 8 -8.71 -13.21 -18.27
C ASP A 8 -7.17 -13.16 -18.36
N GLU A 9 -6.65 -12.89 -19.55
CA GLU A 9 -5.21 -12.89 -19.81
C GLU A 9 -4.52 -11.66 -19.18
N GLU A 10 -5.20 -10.52 -19.17
CA GLU A 10 -4.68 -9.28 -18.58
C GLU A 10 -4.50 -9.43 -17.06
N THR A 11 -5.52 -9.97 -16.39
CA THR A 11 -5.50 -10.29 -14.96
C THR A 11 -4.41 -11.29 -14.61
N ARG A 12 -4.16 -12.28 -15.49
CA ARG A 12 -3.05 -13.24 -15.31
C ARG A 12 -1.68 -12.58 -15.44
N LYS A 13 -1.50 -11.68 -16.42
CA LYS A 13 -0.25 -10.91 -16.57
C LYS A 13 -0.01 -10.02 -15.36
N ALA A 14 -1.03 -9.32 -14.88
CA ALA A 14 -0.95 -8.48 -13.69
C ALA A 14 -0.59 -9.30 -12.43
N THR A 15 -1.31 -10.41 -12.19
CA THR A 15 -1.11 -11.26 -11.00
C THR A 15 0.26 -11.93 -10.95
N ARG A 16 0.87 -12.23 -12.10
CA ARG A 16 2.21 -12.82 -12.18
C ARG A 16 3.32 -11.88 -11.67
N THR A 17 3.06 -10.57 -11.59
CA THR A 17 4.08 -9.59 -11.18
C THR A 17 3.69 -8.90 -9.89
N THR A 18 4.67 -8.70 -9.01
CA THR A 18 4.54 -7.91 -7.78
C THR A 18 4.89 -6.44 -7.99
N ASN A 19 5.19 -6.03 -9.23
CA ASN A 19 5.60 -4.67 -9.61
C ASN A 19 4.71 -3.57 -9.01
N ALA A 20 3.38 -3.77 -9.04
CA ALA A 20 2.43 -2.81 -8.47
C ALA A 20 2.64 -2.64 -6.95
N ILE A 21 2.73 -3.77 -6.24
CA ILE A 21 2.91 -3.83 -4.79
C ILE A 21 4.29 -3.28 -4.39
N GLU A 22 5.34 -3.70 -5.08
CA GLU A 22 6.72 -3.26 -4.84
C GLU A 22 6.89 -1.75 -5.03
N ARG A 23 6.25 -1.16 -6.04
CA ARG A 23 6.24 0.30 -6.25
C ARG A 23 5.64 1.02 -5.05
N ARG A 24 4.56 0.49 -4.45
CA ARG A 24 3.95 1.09 -3.25
C ARG A 24 4.86 0.95 -2.04
N PHE A 25 5.41 -0.24 -1.78
CA PHE A 25 6.33 -0.44 -0.64
C PHE A 25 7.63 0.35 -0.76
N ARG A 26 8.12 0.58 -1.97
CA ARG A 26 9.27 1.46 -2.21
C ARG A 26 8.99 2.89 -1.73
N GLU A 27 7.80 3.39 -1.99
CA GLU A 27 7.40 4.74 -1.56
C GLU A 27 7.25 4.84 -0.04
N VAL A 28 6.63 3.82 0.59
CA VAL A 28 6.58 3.71 2.06
C VAL A 28 8.00 3.74 2.64
N ARG A 29 8.91 2.91 2.12
CA ARG A 29 10.31 2.85 2.59
C ARG A 29 11.05 4.16 2.37
N ARG A 30 10.82 4.86 1.25
CA ARG A 30 11.43 6.18 0.98
C ARG A 30 11.04 7.21 2.05
N ARG A 31 9.77 7.22 2.47
CA ARG A 31 9.25 8.16 3.48
C ARG A 31 9.66 7.79 4.90
N THR A 32 9.84 6.51 5.21
CA THR A 32 10.30 6.06 6.53
C THR A 32 11.82 6.06 6.70
N ARG A 33 12.60 6.09 5.60
CA ARG A 33 14.06 6.14 5.61
C ARG A 33 14.68 7.19 6.55
N PRO A 34 14.23 8.46 6.61
CA PRO A 34 14.82 9.44 7.53
C PRO A 34 14.46 9.21 9.00
N MET A 35 13.53 8.31 9.32
CA MET A 35 12.98 8.16 10.67
C MET A 35 13.82 7.22 11.55
N GLY A 36 14.70 6.40 10.96
CA GLY A 36 15.66 5.55 11.67
C GLY A 36 15.00 4.42 12.49
N VAL A 37 14.49 4.76 13.67
CA VAL A 37 13.80 3.86 14.60
C VAL A 37 12.50 4.50 15.04
N PHE A 38 11.42 3.71 15.08
CA PHE A 38 10.15 4.14 15.63
C PHE A 38 10.08 3.78 17.11
N SER A 39 9.80 4.75 17.96
CA SER A 39 9.69 4.55 19.42
C SER A 39 8.44 3.78 19.82
N ASP A 40 7.36 3.86 19.04
CA ASP A 40 6.07 3.23 19.34
C ASP A 40 5.40 2.66 18.08
N LYS A 41 4.69 1.54 18.25
CA LYS A 41 3.95 0.85 17.20
C LYS A 41 2.80 1.71 16.66
N THR A 42 2.13 2.49 17.51
CA THR A 42 1.03 3.36 17.07
C THR A 42 1.51 4.41 16.07
N SER A 43 2.74 4.92 16.26
CA SER A 43 3.33 5.94 15.40
C SER A 43 3.62 5.43 13.99
N ILE A 44 4.08 4.18 13.85
CA ILE A 44 4.32 3.58 12.54
C ILE A 44 3.01 3.25 11.82
N GLU A 45 1.99 2.79 12.55
CA GLU A 45 0.65 2.53 12.00
C GLU A 45 0.04 3.80 11.42
N ARG A 46 0.12 4.94 12.14
CA ARG A 46 -0.37 6.24 11.65
C ARG A 46 0.34 6.69 10.38
N LYS A 47 1.67 6.56 10.34
CA LYS A 47 2.45 6.93 9.14
C LYS A 47 2.11 6.02 7.97
N LEU A 48 1.96 4.72 8.20
CA LEU A 48 1.58 3.75 7.18
C LEU A 48 0.20 4.06 6.61
N PHE A 49 -0.78 4.32 7.50
CA PHE A 49 -2.13 4.72 7.12
C PHE A 49 -2.14 5.99 6.28
N ALA A 50 -1.42 7.02 6.70
CA ALA A 50 -1.34 8.29 5.96
C ALA A 50 -0.72 8.12 4.56
N VAL A 51 0.34 7.31 4.43
CA VAL A 51 0.98 7.05 3.14
C VAL A 51 0.04 6.28 2.21
N PHE A 52 -0.62 5.22 2.68
CA PHE A 52 -1.56 4.47 1.84
C PHE A 52 -2.77 5.31 1.45
N THR A 53 -3.32 6.10 2.38
CA THR A 53 -4.44 6.99 2.07
C THR A 53 -4.07 8.02 1.01
N TYR A 54 -2.87 8.60 1.10
CA TYR A 54 -2.36 9.52 0.09
C TYR A 54 -2.21 8.86 -1.29
N GLU A 55 -1.61 7.66 -1.35
CA GLU A 55 -1.43 6.93 -2.61
C GLU A 55 -2.77 6.48 -3.21
N ASN A 56 -3.72 6.05 -2.39
CA ASN A 56 -5.06 5.66 -2.84
C ASN A 56 -5.83 6.88 -3.38
N LYS A 57 -5.74 8.03 -2.71
CA LYS A 57 -6.32 9.29 -3.21
C LYS A 57 -5.72 9.70 -4.56
N LYS A 58 -4.41 9.56 -4.74
CA LYS A 58 -3.74 9.82 -6.02
C LYS A 58 -4.22 8.91 -7.15
N GLN A 59 -4.62 7.68 -6.83
CA GLN A 59 -5.16 6.72 -7.79
C GLN A 59 -6.68 6.81 -7.99
N GLY A 60 -7.37 7.69 -7.26
CA GLY A 60 -8.84 7.77 -7.27
C GLY A 60 -9.54 6.57 -6.62
N THR A 61 -8.79 5.71 -5.91
CA THR A 61 -9.29 4.51 -5.22
C THR A 61 -9.50 4.75 -3.73
N ALA A 62 -9.54 6.02 -3.30
CA ALA A 62 -9.77 6.37 -1.91
C ALA A 62 -11.13 5.82 -1.44
N THR A 63 -11.14 5.26 -0.22
CA THR A 63 -12.36 4.76 0.41
C THR A 63 -13.33 5.92 0.65
N LEU A 64 -14.62 5.72 0.36
CA LEU A 64 -15.69 6.70 0.62
C LEU A 64 -15.78 7.15 2.09
N PHE A 65 -15.24 6.34 3.01
CA PHE A 65 -15.22 6.63 4.44
C PHE A 65 -13.83 7.09 4.90
N SER A 66 -13.83 8.09 5.78
CA SER A 66 -12.65 8.47 6.56
C SER A 66 -12.39 7.37 7.59
N LEU A 67 -11.47 6.47 7.30
CA LEU A 67 -10.95 5.53 8.29
C LEU A 67 -10.04 6.31 9.23
N THR A 68 -10.57 6.87 10.30
CA THR A 68 -9.72 7.46 11.33
C THR A 68 -9.14 6.33 12.18
N GLN A 69 -7.81 6.26 12.29
CA GLN A 69 -7.18 5.37 13.26
C GLN A 69 -7.53 5.86 14.66
N ASN A 70 -8.43 5.15 15.34
CA ASN A 70 -8.73 5.41 16.76
C ASN A 70 -7.47 5.04 17.56
N SER A 71 -7.01 5.99 18.38
CA SER A 71 -5.79 5.86 19.19
C SER A 71 -5.95 4.90 20.34
#